data_AF-A0A1H0VT99-F1
#
_entry.id   AF-A0A1H0VT99-F1
#
_cell.length_a   1.000
_cell.length_b   1.000
_cell.length_c   1.000
_cell.angle_alpha   90.00
_cell.angle_beta   90.00
_cell.angle_gamma   90.00
#
_symmetry.space_group_name_H-M   'P 1'
#
loop_
_entity.id
_entity.type
_entity.pdbx_description
1 polymer ?
#
loop_
_entity_poly.entity_id
_entity_poly.type
_entity_poly.pdbx_seq_one_letter_code
_entity_poly.pdbx_strand_id
1 'polypeptide(L)'
;MTTIPSAFPVCATGGSLRRRSLLAWPLALALPAAAQQQAATLAVTGRDNYLFAGWGNAATPDWAGIDATVARVADVRRRLAAKGILLVAPVLPDKMVIYEDKLPDGMALAPDMRTRYARIAEKMRAADIPTFDDETPLRALRAAGQPVYYRTDQHWAQPAADATAQATADLIRSLVPKLAGDPGTGLPLGSFSNERRYGDLADRFLSPEQRKAVGRETFTVRRAVEADSLLADIPAPVHVTGNSMVQPYFGFAQKLSNLLDRRVSVNWKPGDVGFWSVLMDYLESEGFRRQPPQVLVWQLFEPNFHLGPDARGLWDGPALISDADWNRRLQSALGA
;
A
#
# COMPACT_ATOMS: atom_id res chain seq x y z
N MET A 1 -42.11 -7.93 59.88
CA MET A 1 -42.00 -6.79 58.96
C MET A 1 -42.41 -7.30 57.58
N THR A 2 -43.62 -7.85 57.39
CA THR A 2 -44.95 -7.19 57.25
C THR A 2 -44.92 -6.13 56.14
N THR A 3 -45.73 -6.10 55.08
CA THR A 3 -46.80 -6.95 54.52
C THR A 3 -47.26 -6.23 53.24
N ILE A 4 -47.75 -6.97 52.24
CA ILE A 4 -48.61 -6.42 51.16
C ILE A 4 -49.90 -5.87 51.80
N PRO A 5 -50.53 -4.84 51.21
CA PRO A 5 -51.96 -5.01 50.95
C PRO A 5 -52.42 -4.54 49.56
N SER A 6 -53.43 -5.26 49.10
CA SER A 6 -54.27 -5.06 47.94
C SER A 6 -55.33 -3.97 48.14
N ALA A 7 -55.97 -3.62 47.02
CA ALA A 7 -57.40 -3.31 46.83
C ALA A 7 -57.82 -1.85 46.50
N PHE A 8 -58.58 -1.78 45.40
CA PHE A 8 -59.36 -0.67 44.82
C PHE A 8 -60.58 -0.26 45.70
N PRO A 9 -61.28 0.88 45.44
CA PRO A 9 -62.38 0.89 44.44
C PRO A 9 -62.56 2.19 43.59
N VAL A 10 -62.94 1.94 42.32
CA VAL A 10 -63.98 2.55 41.46
C VAL A 10 -64.54 3.96 41.77
N CYS A 11 -64.51 4.86 40.77
CA CYS A 11 -65.70 5.61 40.35
C CYS A 11 -65.62 6.01 38.86
N ALA A 12 -66.73 5.83 38.14
CA ALA A 12 -66.87 5.95 36.70
C ALA A 12 -67.69 7.17 36.31
N THR A 13 -67.30 7.87 35.25
CA THR A 13 -68.15 8.59 34.29
C THR A 13 -67.37 8.57 32.96
N GLY A 14 -67.89 8.18 31.80
CA GLY A 14 -69.25 8.29 31.28
C GLY A 14 -69.21 9.32 30.14
N GLY A 15 -68.79 8.91 28.94
CA GLY A 15 -68.67 9.81 27.79
C GLY A 15 -68.30 9.10 26.50
N SER A 16 -69.23 8.33 25.94
CA SER A 16 -69.14 7.82 24.57
C SER A 16 -69.25 8.98 23.58
N LEU A 17 -68.45 9.01 22.51
CA LEU A 17 -68.89 9.45 21.18
C LEU A 17 -67.84 9.07 20.10
N ARG A 18 -68.32 8.20 19.18
CA ARG A 18 -67.99 8.08 17.75
C ARG A 18 -66.60 7.56 17.35
N ARG A 19 -66.60 6.27 17.00
CA ARG A 19 -65.69 5.63 16.04
C ARG A 19 -65.57 6.46 14.76
N ARG A 20 -64.36 6.93 14.46
CA ARG A 20 -63.92 7.22 13.09
C ARG A 20 -62.79 6.25 12.77
N SER A 21 -63.10 5.21 12.02
CA SER A 21 -62.11 4.39 11.34
C SER A 21 -61.57 5.18 10.16
N LEU A 22 -60.33 5.64 10.25
CA LEU A 22 -59.56 6.05 9.08
C LEU A 22 -58.30 5.20 9.03
N LEU A 23 -58.11 4.60 7.85
CA LEU A 23 -57.07 3.66 7.50
C LEU A 23 -55.68 4.20 7.86
N ALA A 24 -54.95 3.48 8.70
CA ALA A 24 -53.51 3.65 8.81
C ALA A 24 -52.88 3.07 7.54
N TRP A 25 -52.53 3.94 6.59
CA TRP A 25 -51.59 3.60 5.53
C TRP A 25 -50.23 3.33 6.18
N PRO A 26 -49.60 2.16 5.97
CA PRO A 26 -48.19 2.04 6.26
C PRO A 26 -47.49 2.94 5.23
N LEU A 27 -47.04 4.11 5.67
CA LEU A 27 -45.93 4.81 5.02
C LEU A 27 -44.72 3.89 5.18
N ALA A 28 -44.59 2.92 4.27
CA ALA A 28 -43.32 2.31 3.97
C ALA A 28 -42.43 3.45 3.48
N LEU A 29 -41.64 4.02 4.40
CA LEU A 29 -40.51 4.85 4.06
C LEU A 29 -39.57 3.97 3.23
N ALA A 30 -39.78 3.98 1.93
CA ALA A 30 -38.78 3.54 0.97
C ALA A 30 -37.59 4.47 1.16
N LEU A 31 -36.63 4.02 1.97
CA LEU A 31 -35.31 4.64 2.00
C LEU A 31 -34.84 4.70 0.53
N PRO A 32 -34.35 5.86 0.05
CA PRO A 32 -33.80 5.92 -1.30
C PRO A 32 -32.71 4.84 -1.40
N ALA A 33 -32.80 4.00 -2.43
CA ALA A 33 -31.87 2.91 -2.72
C ALA A 33 -30.40 3.37 -2.86
N ALA A 34 -30.14 4.68 -2.85
CA ALA A 34 -28.82 5.30 -2.79
C ALA A 34 -28.13 5.21 -1.40
N ALA A 35 -28.80 4.69 -0.37
CA ALA A 35 -28.24 4.52 0.98
C ALA A 35 -27.99 3.06 1.38
N GLN A 36 -27.96 2.12 0.42
CA GLN A 36 -27.25 0.86 0.63
C GLN A 36 -25.76 1.12 0.45
N GLN A 37 -25.15 1.66 1.49
CA GLN A 37 -23.71 1.72 1.66
C GLN A 37 -23.22 0.28 1.58
N GLN A 38 -22.71 -0.10 0.41
CA GLN A 38 -22.12 -1.39 0.14
C GLN A 38 -21.09 -1.61 1.25
N ALA A 39 -21.31 -2.61 2.11
CA ALA A 39 -20.33 -2.95 3.14
C ALA A 39 -18.97 -3.04 2.44
N ALA A 40 -18.02 -2.19 2.84
CA ALA A 40 -16.76 -2.04 2.14
C ALA A 40 -16.08 -3.41 2.09
N THR A 41 -16.16 -4.09 0.96
CA THR A 41 -15.59 -5.42 0.83
C THR A 41 -14.10 -5.22 0.69
N LEU A 42 -13.34 -5.65 1.70
CA LEU A 42 -11.89 -5.45 1.76
C LEU A 42 -11.13 -6.20 0.65
N ALA A 43 -11.76 -7.22 0.04
CA ALA A 43 -11.28 -7.89 -1.17
C ALA A 43 -12.42 -8.13 -2.17
N VAL A 44 -12.21 -7.72 -3.42
CA VAL A 44 -13.13 -7.94 -4.54
C VAL A 44 -12.70 -9.16 -5.32
N THR A 45 -13.61 -10.11 -5.53
CA THR A 45 -13.37 -11.28 -6.39
C THR A 45 -13.74 -10.95 -7.83
N GLY A 46 -12.77 -11.04 -8.73
CA GLY A 46 -12.92 -10.86 -10.17
C GLY A 46 -12.98 -12.18 -10.95
N ARG A 47 -12.85 -12.07 -12.27
CA ARG A 47 -12.80 -13.20 -13.19
C ARG A 47 -11.55 -14.05 -12.95
N ASP A 48 -11.63 -15.33 -13.32
CA ASP A 48 -10.56 -16.32 -13.16
C ASP A 48 -10.00 -16.39 -11.73
N ASN A 49 -10.84 -16.11 -10.74
CA ASN A 49 -10.49 -16.07 -9.31
C ASN A 49 -9.38 -15.06 -8.96
N TYR A 50 -9.22 -13.98 -9.73
CA TYR A 50 -8.39 -12.84 -9.31
C TYR A 50 -9.01 -12.13 -8.12
N LEU A 51 -8.19 -11.72 -7.16
CA LEU A 51 -8.60 -10.88 -6.03
C LEU A 51 -7.99 -9.50 -6.15
N PHE A 52 -8.75 -8.49 -5.79
CA PHE A 52 -8.30 -7.10 -5.76
C PHE A 52 -8.60 -6.48 -4.40
N ALA A 53 -7.68 -5.66 -3.89
CA ALA A 53 -7.91 -4.87 -2.69
C ALA A 53 -9.10 -3.91 -2.86
N GLY A 54 -9.99 -3.86 -1.86
CA GLY A 54 -11.13 -2.93 -1.87
C GLY A 54 -10.72 -1.45 -1.79
N TRP A 55 -9.53 -1.17 -1.27
CA TRP A 55 -8.97 0.19 -1.11
C TRP A 55 -8.28 0.75 -2.37
N GLY A 56 -8.46 0.11 -3.53
CA GLY A 56 -8.06 0.61 -4.87
C GLY A 56 -9.23 1.14 -5.71
N ASN A 57 -10.32 1.56 -5.04
CA ASN A 57 -11.65 1.85 -5.59
C ASN A 57 -11.69 2.36 -7.04
N ALA A 58 -12.55 1.77 -7.87
CA ALA A 58 -12.80 2.12 -9.27
C ALA A 58 -13.48 3.51 -9.49
N ALA A 59 -13.67 4.28 -8.42
CA ALA A 59 -14.26 5.62 -8.43
C ALA A 59 -13.26 6.70 -8.89
N THR A 60 -13.60 7.97 -8.72
CA THR A 60 -12.72 9.09 -9.06
C THR A 60 -11.49 9.14 -8.15
N PRO A 61 -10.27 9.38 -8.69
CA PRO A 61 -9.07 9.60 -7.87
C PRO A 61 -9.21 10.80 -6.93
N ASP A 62 -8.67 10.69 -5.72
CA ASP A 62 -8.44 11.83 -4.83
C ASP A 62 -7.23 12.65 -5.29
N TRP A 63 -7.45 13.55 -6.25
CA TRP A 63 -6.40 14.39 -6.80
C TRP A 63 -5.80 15.36 -5.78
N ALA A 64 -6.59 15.84 -4.82
CA ALA A 64 -6.10 16.73 -3.77
C ALA A 64 -5.15 15.99 -2.82
N GLY A 65 -5.50 14.77 -2.41
CA GLY A 65 -4.62 13.90 -1.64
C GLY A 65 -3.34 13.53 -2.40
N ILE A 66 -3.44 13.23 -3.69
CA ILE A 66 -2.27 12.98 -4.56
C ILE A 66 -1.34 14.21 -4.59
N ASP A 67 -1.88 15.42 -4.81
CA ASP A 67 -1.10 16.65 -4.87
C ASP A 67 -0.42 16.96 -3.52
N ALA A 68 -1.13 16.73 -2.41
CA ALA A 68 -0.58 16.86 -1.07
C ALA A 68 0.57 15.86 -0.81
N THR A 69 0.43 14.61 -1.25
CA THR A 69 1.50 13.61 -1.17
C THR A 69 2.72 14.02 -2.00
N VAL A 70 2.54 14.46 -3.25
CA VAL A 70 3.65 14.94 -4.09
C VAL A 70 4.40 16.08 -3.41
N ALA A 71 3.68 17.06 -2.86
CA ALA A 71 4.30 18.19 -2.16
C ALA A 71 5.11 17.72 -0.93
N ARG A 72 4.59 16.76 -0.16
CA ARG A 72 5.25 16.21 1.03
C ARG A 72 6.49 15.38 0.67
N VAL A 73 6.42 14.55 -0.38
CA VAL A 73 7.59 13.80 -0.90
C VAL A 73 8.66 14.76 -1.44
N ALA A 74 8.26 15.83 -2.13
CA ALA A 74 9.19 16.86 -2.59
C ALA A 74 9.89 17.59 -1.42
N ASP A 75 9.21 17.78 -0.28
CA ASP A 75 9.82 18.33 0.94
C ASP A 75 10.85 17.38 1.54
N VAL A 76 10.52 16.09 1.67
CA VAL A 76 11.46 15.05 2.08
C VAL A 76 12.70 15.05 1.17
N ARG A 77 12.49 15.08 -0.15
CA ARG A 77 13.57 15.15 -1.14
C ARG A 77 14.51 16.33 -0.88
N ARG A 78 13.97 17.55 -0.71
CA ARG A 78 14.80 18.76 -0.49
C ARG A 78 15.62 18.65 0.80
N ARG A 79 15.03 18.12 1.88
CA ARG A 79 15.71 17.96 3.17
C ARG A 79 16.78 16.88 3.13
N LEU A 80 16.53 15.76 2.45
CA LEU A 80 17.54 14.72 2.18
C LEU A 80 18.70 15.28 1.35
N ALA A 81 18.39 16.03 0.29
CA ALA A 81 19.40 16.64 -0.58
C ALA A 81 20.29 17.63 0.18
N ALA A 82 19.74 18.39 1.14
CA ALA A 82 20.53 19.26 2.03
C ALA A 82 21.52 18.50 2.91
N LYS A 83 21.33 17.19 3.10
CA LYS A 83 22.26 16.27 3.77
C LYS A 83 23.12 15.44 2.80
N GLY A 84 23.08 15.74 1.50
CA GLY A 84 23.80 14.98 0.47
C GLY A 84 23.22 13.59 0.19
N ILE A 85 21.97 13.34 0.56
CA ILE A 85 21.27 12.07 0.34
C ILE A 85 20.32 12.23 -0.85
N LEU A 86 20.48 11.38 -1.87
CA LEU A 86 19.57 11.33 -3.01
C LEU A 86 18.31 10.55 -2.65
N LEU A 87 17.13 11.09 -2.97
CA LEU A 87 15.88 10.33 -2.94
C LEU A 87 15.61 9.73 -4.32
N VAL A 88 15.26 8.45 -4.37
CA VAL A 88 14.63 7.78 -5.52
C VAL A 88 13.28 7.22 -5.06
N ALA A 89 12.19 7.57 -5.73
CA ALA A 89 10.83 7.23 -5.27
C ALA A 89 10.08 6.41 -6.34
N PRO A 90 10.33 5.09 -6.45
CA PRO A 90 9.57 4.24 -7.37
C PRO A 90 8.12 4.14 -6.89
N VAL A 91 7.17 4.34 -7.81
CA VAL A 91 5.74 4.11 -7.57
C VAL A 91 5.32 2.85 -8.30
N LEU A 92 4.85 1.87 -7.53
CA LEU A 92 4.29 0.63 -8.07
C LEU A 92 2.83 0.89 -8.53
N PRO A 93 2.45 0.60 -9.79
CA PRO A 93 1.09 0.80 -10.30
C PRO A 93 0.02 -0.05 -9.59
N ASP A 94 -1.24 0.23 -9.88
CA ASP A 94 -2.38 -0.49 -9.33
C ASP A 94 -2.64 -1.82 -10.04
N LYS A 95 -2.77 -2.89 -9.25
CA LYS A 95 -3.15 -4.22 -9.75
C LYS A 95 -4.46 -4.18 -10.54
N MET A 96 -5.45 -3.38 -10.14
CA MET A 96 -6.73 -3.26 -10.87
C MET A 96 -6.54 -2.71 -12.29
N VAL A 97 -5.59 -1.78 -12.47
CA VAL A 97 -5.30 -1.15 -13.76
C VAL A 97 -4.46 -2.07 -14.66
N ILE A 98 -3.55 -2.86 -14.08
CA ILE A 98 -2.75 -3.85 -14.81
C ILE A 98 -3.62 -5.04 -15.26
N TYR A 99 -4.53 -5.51 -14.41
CA TYR A 99 -5.41 -6.67 -14.63
C TYR A 99 -6.88 -6.27 -14.82
N GLU A 100 -7.13 -5.18 -15.55
CA GLU A 100 -8.49 -4.68 -15.77
C GLU A 100 -9.41 -5.73 -16.45
N ASP A 101 -8.84 -6.57 -17.33
CA ASP A 101 -9.51 -7.70 -17.97
C ASP A 101 -9.90 -8.84 -16.99
N LYS A 102 -9.48 -8.75 -15.73
CA LYS A 102 -9.82 -9.70 -14.67
C LYS A 102 -10.78 -9.11 -13.63
N LEU A 103 -11.20 -7.86 -13.76
CA LEU A 103 -12.25 -7.28 -12.91
C LEU A 103 -13.57 -8.06 -13.08
N PRO A 104 -14.42 -8.09 -12.04
CA PRO A 104 -15.71 -8.76 -12.09
C PRO A 104 -16.65 -8.14 -13.12
N ASP A 105 -17.62 -8.92 -13.60
CA ASP A 105 -18.61 -8.45 -14.54
C ASP A 105 -19.41 -7.27 -13.94
N GLY A 106 -19.64 -6.24 -14.77
CA GLY A 106 -20.31 -5.01 -14.34
C GLY A 106 -19.40 -4.00 -13.60
N MET A 107 -18.16 -4.34 -13.30
CA MET A 107 -17.16 -3.40 -12.78
C MET A 107 -16.27 -2.89 -13.91
N ALA A 108 -16.23 -1.57 -14.09
CA ALA A 108 -15.33 -0.91 -15.03
C ALA A 108 -14.58 0.23 -14.33
N LEU A 109 -13.32 0.43 -14.70
CA LEU A 109 -12.55 1.56 -14.19
C LEU A 109 -13.00 2.85 -14.85
N ALA A 110 -13.24 3.88 -14.03
CA ALA A 110 -13.46 5.23 -14.52
C ALA A 110 -12.27 5.69 -15.39
N PRO A 111 -12.48 6.51 -16.44
CA PRO A 111 -11.40 6.99 -17.30
C PRO A 111 -10.23 7.63 -16.53
N ASP A 112 -10.53 8.39 -15.47
CA ASP A 112 -9.50 9.03 -14.65
C ASP A 112 -8.64 8.00 -13.89
N MET A 113 -9.21 6.87 -13.44
CA MET A 113 -8.44 5.80 -12.78
C MET A 113 -7.42 5.16 -13.73
N ARG A 114 -7.76 4.99 -15.01
CA ARG A 114 -6.83 4.44 -16.01
C ARG A 114 -5.62 5.34 -16.26
N THR A 115 -5.76 6.64 -16.04
CA THR A 115 -4.68 7.63 -16.27
C THR A 115 -3.99 8.05 -14.97
N ARG A 116 -4.43 7.53 -13.82
CA ARG A 116 -3.98 7.99 -12.51
C ARG A 116 -2.49 7.78 -12.29
N TYR A 117 -1.97 6.59 -12.59
CA TYR A 117 -0.54 6.31 -12.53
C TYR A 117 0.30 7.32 -13.32
N ALA A 118 -0.01 7.49 -14.61
CA ALA A 118 0.71 8.40 -15.50
C ALA A 118 0.70 9.84 -14.98
N ARG A 119 -0.45 10.31 -14.46
CA ARG A 119 -0.56 11.65 -13.87
C ARG A 119 0.21 11.77 -12.54
N ILE A 120 0.26 10.74 -11.71
CA ILE A 120 1.13 10.71 -10.51
C ILE A 120 2.60 10.85 -10.94
N ALA A 121 3.05 10.04 -11.89
CA ALA A 121 4.43 10.08 -12.38
C ALA A 121 4.79 11.44 -13.02
N GLU A 122 3.87 12.05 -13.75
CA GLU A 122 4.03 13.41 -14.28
C GLU A 122 4.18 14.45 -13.17
N LYS A 123 3.28 14.45 -12.18
CA LYS A 123 3.33 15.36 -11.02
C LYS A 123 4.63 15.20 -10.22
N MET A 124 5.09 13.97 -10.02
CA MET A 124 6.36 13.70 -9.34
C MET A 124 7.55 14.25 -10.12
N ARG A 125 7.60 14.05 -11.44
CA ARG A 125 8.66 14.61 -12.31
C ARG A 125 8.62 16.14 -12.31
N ALA A 126 7.44 16.75 -12.38
CA ALA A 126 7.27 18.20 -12.32
C ALA A 126 7.70 18.80 -10.96
N ALA A 127 7.70 18.00 -9.89
CA ALA A 127 8.20 18.37 -8.57
C ALA A 127 9.69 17.99 -8.36
N ASP A 128 10.40 17.64 -9.44
CA ASP A 128 11.80 17.17 -9.46
C ASP A 128 12.06 15.96 -8.53
N ILE A 129 11.06 15.12 -8.28
CA ILE A 129 11.24 13.88 -7.51
C ILE A 129 11.80 12.81 -8.46
N PRO A 130 13.00 12.27 -8.20
CA PRO A 130 13.56 11.21 -9.05
C PRO A 130 12.70 9.95 -8.99
N THR A 131 12.12 9.59 -10.13
CA THR A 131 11.26 8.42 -10.32
C THR A 131 11.34 7.96 -11.78
N PHE A 132 10.68 6.86 -12.11
CA PHE A 132 10.61 6.30 -13.47
C PHE A 132 9.22 5.72 -13.73
N ASP A 133 8.92 5.48 -15.00
CA ASP A 133 7.71 4.75 -15.40
C ASP A 133 7.90 3.24 -15.18
N ASP A 134 7.28 2.74 -14.12
CA ASP A 134 7.24 1.31 -13.78
C ASP A 134 6.06 0.61 -14.47
N GLU A 135 5.01 1.33 -14.89
CA GLU A 135 3.84 0.71 -15.53
C GLU A 135 4.18 0.09 -16.88
N THR A 136 4.98 0.76 -17.71
CA THR A 136 5.38 0.24 -19.03
C THR A 136 6.09 -1.12 -18.95
N PRO A 137 7.19 -1.31 -18.21
CA PRO A 137 7.85 -2.62 -18.12
C PRO A 137 6.95 -3.69 -17.49
N LEU A 138 6.12 -3.33 -16.50
CA LEU A 138 5.20 -4.29 -15.88
C LEU A 138 4.09 -4.74 -16.84
N ARG A 139 3.55 -3.84 -17.68
CA ARG A 139 2.61 -4.21 -18.75
C ARG A 139 3.26 -5.14 -19.78
N ALA A 140 4.53 -4.91 -20.12
CA ALA A 140 5.27 -5.79 -21.02
C ALA A 140 5.43 -7.22 -20.44
N LEU A 141 5.72 -7.35 -19.14
CA LEU A 141 5.74 -8.64 -18.44
C LEU A 141 4.39 -9.37 -18.56
N ARG A 142 3.28 -8.66 -18.28
CA ARG A 142 1.93 -9.23 -18.40
C ARG A 142 1.64 -9.70 -19.82
N ALA A 143 1.98 -8.88 -20.83
CA ALA A 143 1.80 -9.23 -22.24
C ALA A 143 2.63 -10.47 -22.65
N ALA A 144 3.80 -10.68 -22.03
CA ALA A 144 4.65 -11.85 -22.21
C ALA A 144 4.21 -13.07 -21.36
N GLY A 145 3.05 -13.01 -20.69
CA GLY A 145 2.53 -14.10 -19.86
C GLY A 145 3.22 -14.25 -18.50
N GLN A 146 4.06 -13.31 -18.09
CA GLN A 146 4.68 -13.30 -16.76
C GLN A 146 3.74 -12.63 -15.75
N PRO A 147 3.64 -13.15 -14.50
CA PRO A 147 2.83 -12.51 -13.48
C PRO A 147 3.47 -11.18 -13.04
N VAL A 148 2.65 -10.13 -12.94
CA VAL A 148 3.02 -8.84 -12.35
C VAL A 148 2.61 -8.79 -10.89
N TYR A 149 1.40 -9.28 -10.60
CA TYR A 149 0.89 -9.50 -9.24
C TYR A 149 0.47 -10.95 -9.13
N TYR A 150 0.57 -11.48 -7.92
CA TYR A 150 -0.06 -12.74 -7.57
C TYR A 150 -1.59 -12.62 -7.67
N ARG A 151 -2.25 -13.68 -8.12
CA ARG A 151 -3.68 -13.69 -8.44
C ARG A 151 -4.55 -13.39 -7.22
N THR A 152 -4.24 -14.00 -6.08
CA THR A 152 -5.03 -13.93 -4.82
C THR A 152 -4.38 -13.07 -3.74
N ASP A 153 -3.40 -12.25 -4.11
CA ASP A 153 -2.57 -11.47 -3.19
C ASP A 153 -2.36 -10.04 -3.72
N GLN A 154 -2.10 -9.09 -2.83
CA GLN A 154 -1.88 -7.69 -3.18
C GLN A 154 -0.46 -7.42 -3.71
N HIS A 155 0.51 -8.27 -3.38
CA HIS A 155 1.91 -8.03 -3.67
C HIS A 155 2.27 -8.33 -5.12
N TRP A 156 3.32 -7.65 -5.58
CA TRP A 156 3.95 -7.97 -6.85
C TRP A 156 4.43 -9.42 -6.87
N ALA A 157 4.49 -10.00 -8.07
CA ALA A 157 5.17 -11.26 -8.29
C ALA A 157 6.66 -11.01 -8.54
N GLN A 158 7.47 -12.07 -8.42
CA GLN A 158 8.93 -11.97 -8.55
C GLN A 158 9.43 -11.31 -9.84
N PRO A 159 8.86 -11.56 -11.05
CA PRO A 159 9.29 -10.87 -12.26
C PRO A 159 9.10 -9.35 -12.19
N ALA A 160 8.01 -8.88 -11.57
CA ALA A 160 7.76 -7.45 -11.38
C ALA A 160 8.74 -6.83 -10.39
N ALA A 161 8.98 -7.47 -9.24
CA ALA A 161 9.98 -7.03 -8.28
C ALA A 161 11.38 -6.92 -8.91
N ASP A 162 11.76 -7.89 -9.75
CA ASP A 162 13.04 -7.86 -10.47
C ASP A 162 13.10 -6.73 -11.51
N ALA A 163 12.02 -6.47 -12.24
CA ALA A 163 11.94 -5.39 -13.23
C ALA A 163 12.00 -3.99 -12.57
N THR A 164 11.24 -3.78 -11.49
CA THR A 164 11.29 -2.52 -10.73
C THR A 164 12.66 -2.31 -10.09
N ALA A 165 13.32 -3.37 -9.62
CA ALA A 165 14.69 -3.29 -9.10
C ALA A 165 15.71 -2.93 -10.18
N GLN A 166 15.54 -3.45 -11.40
CA GLN A 166 16.36 -3.09 -12.56
C GLN A 166 16.22 -1.60 -12.90
N ALA A 167 14.99 -1.12 -13.07
CA ALA A 167 14.74 0.29 -13.36
C ALA A 167 15.24 1.22 -12.24
N THR A 168 15.10 0.79 -10.97
CA THR A 168 15.66 1.52 -9.82
C THR A 168 17.19 1.59 -9.90
N ALA A 169 17.86 0.47 -10.20
CA ALA A 169 19.32 0.42 -10.32
C ALA A 169 19.83 1.32 -11.46
N ASP A 170 19.13 1.32 -12.60
CA ASP A 170 19.51 2.13 -13.76
C ASP A 170 19.34 3.63 -13.48
N LEU A 171 18.24 4.02 -12.82
CA LEU A 171 18.06 5.41 -12.37
C LEU A 171 19.16 5.81 -11.38
N ILE A 172 19.48 4.97 -10.39
CA ILE A 172 20.55 5.25 -9.42
C ILE A 172 21.89 5.42 -10.12
N ARG A 173 22.27 4.54 -11.06
CA ARG A 173 23.53 4.65 -11.81
C ARG A 173 23.61 5.94 -12.62
N SER A 174 22.48 6.40 -13.16
CA SER A 174 22.43 7.64 -13.93
C SER A 174 22.60 8.90 -13.07
N LEU A 175 22.18 8.85 -11.80
CA LEU A 175 22.22 9.98 -10.86
C LEU A 175 23.43 9.96 -9.92
N VAL A 176 23.93 8.77 -9.58
CA VAL A 176 25.07 8.54 -8.68
C VAL A 176 26.07 7.61 -9.37
N PRO A 177 26.97 8.13 -10.22
CA PRO A 177 27.88 7.32 -11.00
C PRO A 177 28.83 6.46 -10.18
N LYS A 178 29.12 6.85 -8.93
CA LYS A 178 29.98 6.11 -8.01
C LYS A 178 29.34 6.01 -6.62
N LEU A 179 28.81 4.82 -6.32
CA LEU A 179 28.44 4.45 -4.97
C LEU A 179 29.68 4.15 -4.12
N ALA A 180 29.63 4.55 -2.86
CA ALA A 180 30.59 4.26 -1.82
C ALA A 180 30.61 2.76 -1.49
N GLY A 181 31.64 2.35 -0.74
CA GLY A 181 31.91 0.93 -0.49
C GLY A 181 32.47 0.21 -1.71
N ASP A 182 32.87 -1.03 -1.48
CA ASP A 182 33.59 -1.83 -2.47
C ASP A 182 32.64 -2.60 -3.40
N PRO A 183 32.97 -2.70 -4.70
CA PRO A 183 32.39 -3.71 -5.60
C PRO A 183 32.53 -5.12 -5.04
N GLY A 184 31.64 -6.03 -5.44
CA GLY A 184 31.53 -7.40 -4.93
C GLY A 184 30.79 -7.51 -3.60
N THR A 185 30.36 -6.40 -3.00
CA THR A 185 29.60 -6.42 -1.74
C THR A 185 28.09 -6.55 -1.95
N GLY A 186 27.62 -6.55 -3.20
CA GLY A 186 26.21 -6.81 -3.53
C GLY A 186 25.74 -8.18 -3.05
N LEU A 187 24.47 -8.30 -2.68
CA LEU A 187 23.91 -9.57 -2.25
C LEU A 187 23.89 -10.58 -3.42
N PRO A 188 24.38 -11.81 -3.22
CA PRO A 188 24.18 -12.88 -4.20
C PRO A 188 22.69 -13.22 -4.28
N LEU A 189 22.22 -13.52 -5.49
CA LEU A 189 20.85 -13.96 -5.70
C LEU A 189 20.75 -15.47 -5.46
N GLY A 190 19.87 -15.88 -4.56
CA GLY A 190 19.57 -17.28 -4.35
C GLY A 190 18.73 -17.86 -5.48
N SER A 191 18.56 -19.19 -5.44
CA SER A 191 17.70 -19.94 -6.35
C SER A 191 16.22 -19.55 -6.16
N PHE A 192 15.43 -19.72 -7.21
CA PHE A 192 13.98 -19.64 -7.09
C PHE A 192 13.40 -20.87 -6.39
N SER A 193 12.34 -20.66 -5.62
CA SER A 193 11.51 -21.71 -5.03
C SER A 193 10.04 -21.43 -5.27
N ASN A 194 9.26 -22.50 -5.38
CA ASN A 194 7.82 -22.44 -5.59
C ASN A 194 7.08 -22.87 -4.31
N GLU A 195 6.16 -22.05 -3.84
CA GLU A 195 5.34 -22.31 -2.65
C GLU A 195 3.86 -22.22 -3.01
N ARG A 196 3.07 -23.25 -2.68
CA ARG A 196 1.64 -23.26 -2.96
C ARG A 196 0.84 -22.85 -1.72
N ARG A 197 0.28 -21.64 -1.73
CA ARG A 197 -0.42 -21.04 -0.57
C ARG A 197 -1.60 -20.16 -0.99
N TYR A 198 -2.38 -19.72 -0.02
CA TYR A 198 -3.33 -18.63 -0.23
C TYR A 198 -2.58 -17.30 -0.21
N GLY A 199 -2.92 -16.40 -1.13
CA GLY A 199 -2.44 -15.03 -1.07
C GLY A 199 -3.06 -14.24 0.08
N ASP A 200 -2.46 -13.11 0.43
CA ASP A 200 -2.86 -12.30 1.57
C ASP A 200 -4.30 -11.80 1.49
N LEU A 201 -4.79 -11.41 0.31
CA LEU A 201 -6.18 -11.01 0.11
C LEU A 201 -7.15 -12.16 0.39
N ALA A 202 -6.79 -13.37 -0.07
CA ALA A 202 -7.57 -14.56 0.22
C ALA A 202 -7.51 -14.94 1.71
N ASP A 203 -6.32 -14.96 2.30
CA ASP A 203 -6.13 -15.46 3.66
C ASP A 203 -6.78 -14.55 4.71
N ARG A 204 -6.75 -13.23 4.49
CA ARG A 204 -7.23 -12.22 5.44
C ARG A 204 -8.69 -11.84 5.30
N PHE A 205 -9.22 -11.80 4.08
CA PHE A 205 -10.52 -11.14 3.83
C PHE A 205 -11.61 -12.06 3.31
N LEU A 206 -11.30 -13.29 2.92
CA LEU A 206 -12.29 -14.24 2.42
C LEU A 206 -12.69 -15.27 3.48
N SER A 207 -13.96 -15.70 3.46
CA SER A 207 -14.43 -16.84 4.26
C SER A 207 -13.74 -18.14 3.84
N PRO A 208 -13.75 -19.21 4.67
CA PRO A 208 -13.19 -20.50 4.30
C PRO A 208 -13.75 -21.07 2.98
N GLU A 209 -15.05 -20.89 2.72
CA GLU A 209 -15.72 -21.33 1.50
C GLU A 209 -15.23 -20.52 0.28
N GLN A 210 -15.17 -19.19 0.41
CA GLN A 210 -14.67 -18.30 -0.63
C GLN A 210 -13.20 -18.60 -0.94
N ARG A 211 -12.36 -18.80 0.09
CA ARG A 211 -10.96 -19.21 -0.04
C ARG A 211 -10.83 -20.53 -0.79
N LYS A 212 -11.64 -21.53 -0.44
CA LYS A 212 -11.66 -22.82 -1.14
C LYS A 212 -12.03 -22.66 -2.62
N ALA A 213 -12.98 -21.77 -2.93
CA ALA A 213 -13.40 -21.49 -4.30
C ALA A 213 -12.30 -20.80 -5.13
N VAL A 214 -11.65 -19.76 -4.60
CA VAL A 214 -10.58 -19.04 -5.33
C VAL A 214 -9.29 -19.85 -5.44
N GLY A 215 -9.08 -20.78 -4.51
CA GLY A 215 -7.97 -21.73 -4.52
C GLY A 215 -6.60 -21.10 -4.23
N ARG A 216 -5.65 -21.96 -3.85
CA ARG A 216 -4.24 -21.57 -3.65
C ARG A 216 -3.57 -21.26 -4.98
N GLU A 217 -2.56 -20.40 -4.95
CA GLU A 217 -1.69 -20.13 -6.09
C GLU A 217 -0.23 -20.50 -5.78
N THR A 218 0.59 -20.54 -6.81
CA THR A 218 2.02 -20.80 -6.69
C THR A 218 2.77 -19.48 -6.62
N PHE A 219 3.43 -19.25 -5.50
CA PHE A 219 4.36 -18.16 -5.30
C PHE A 219 5.74 -18.61 -5.76
N THR A 220 6.28 -17.98 -6.79
CA THR A 220 7.68 -18.15 -7.18
C THR A 220 8.47 -17.04 -6.52
N VAL A 221 9.30 -17.38 -5.54
CA VAL A 221 10.11 -16.39 -4.80
C VAL A 221 11.58 -16.75 -4.83
N ARG A 222 12.42 -15.74 -4.71
CA ARG A 222 13.85 -15.90 -4.58
C ARG A 222 14.19 -16.24 -3.13
N ARG A 223 14.86 -17.38 -2.90
CA ARG A 223 15.39 -17.70 -1.57
C ARG A 223 16.47 -16.68 -1.23
N ALA A 224 16.41 -16.15 -0.01
CA ALA A 224 17.53 -15.38 0.52
C ALA A 224 18.75 -16.30 0.63
N VAL A 225 19.91 -15.81 0.21
CA VAL A 225 21.18 -16.45 0.58
C VAL A 225 21.49 -15.98 1.99
N GLU A 226 21.76 -16.92 2.91
CA GLU A 226 22.27 -16.54 4.22
C GLU A 226 23.58 -15.79 4.02
N ALA A 227 23.61 -14.52 4.41
CA ALA A 227 24.84 -13.75 4.38
C ALA A 227 25.69 -14.19 5.58
N ASP A 228 26.97 -14.53 5.33
CA ASP A 228 27.92 -14.78 6.42
C ASP A 228 27.90 -13.60 7.41
N SER A 229 27.88 -13.92 8.70
CA SER A 229 27.88 -12.94 9.81
C SER A 229 29.03 -11.90 9.69
N LEU A 230 30.12 -12.27 9.02
CA LEU A 230 31.28 -11.41 8.72
C LEU A 230 30.95 -10.22 7.80
N LEU A 231 29.78 -10.21 7.14
CA LEU A 231 29.35 -9.15 6.21
C LEU A 231 28.31 -8.21 6.84
N ALA A 232 27.95 -8.40 8.11
CA ALA A 232 26.91 -7.63 8.79
C ALA A 232 27.31 -6.17 9.06
N ASP A 233 28.61 -5.87 9.15
CA ASP A 233 29.14 -4.53 9.43
C ASP A 233 29.45 -3.72 8.15
N ILE A 234 29.14 -4.23 6.95
CA ILE A 234 29.40 -3.52 5.70
C ILE A 234 28.38 -2.39 5.52
N PRO A 235 28.83 -1.12 5.42
CA PRO A 235 27.92 0.00 5.19
C PRO A 235 27.12 -0.17 3.90
N ALA A 236 25.82 0.12 3.97
CA ALA A 236 24.94 0.10 2.81
C ALA A 236 24.83 1.52 2.21
N PRO A 237 25.46 1.81 1.05
CA PRO A 237 25.33 3.12 0.41
C PRO A 237 23.90 3.40 -0.08
N VAL A 238 23.05 2.38 -0.14
CA VAL A 238 21.64 2.48 -0.54
C VAL A 238 20.76 1.88 0.55
N HIS A 239 19.69 2.58 0.89
CA HIS A 239 18.64 2.09 1.79
C HIS A 239 17.30 2.05 1.08
N VAL A 240 16.54 0.98 1.24
CA VAL A 240 15.16 0.85 0.76
C VAL A 240 14.20 0.98 1.95
N THR A 241 13.21 1.84 1.84
CA THR A 241 12.12 1.96 2.81
C THR A 241 10.77 1.85 2.08
N GLY A 242 9.83 1.11 2.65
CA GLY A 242 8.52 0.90 2.03
C GLY A 242 7.63 -0.08 2.79
N ASN A 243 6.45 -0.35 2.25
CA ASN A 243 5.52 -1.31 2.84
C ASN A 243 5.90 -2.76 2.51
N SER A 244 5.00 -3.70 2.77
CA SER A 244 5.19 -5.13 2.58
C SER A 244 5.56 -5.54 1.14
N MET A 245 5.39 -4.66 0.14
CA MET A 245 5.95 -4.84 -1.22
C MET A 245 7.46 -5.10 -1.16
N VAL A 246 8.22 -4.31 -0.40
CA VAL A 246 9.69 -4.43 -0.32
C VAL A 246 10.16 -5.43 0.74
N GLN A 247 9.26 -6.26 1.29
CA GLN A 247 9.63 -7.33 2.19
C GLN A 247 10.71 -8.21 1.53
N PRO A 248 11.78 -8.61 2.26
CA PRO A 248 12.86 -9.44 1.73
C PRO A 248 12.41 -10.71 0.99
N TYR A 249 11.26 -11.27 1.36
CA TYR A 249 10.65 -12.42 0.71
C TYR A 249 10.40 -12.22 -0.80
N PHE A 250 10.06 -11.00 -1.25
CA PHE A 250 9.82 -10.71 -2.67
C PHE A 250 11.09 -10.34 -3.44
N GLY A 251 12.23 -10.20 -2.77
CA GLY A 251 13.54 -10.11 -3.43
C GLY A 251 13.92 -8.76 -4.04
N PHE A 252 13.08 -7.72 -3.95
CA PHE A 252 13.35 -6.40 -4.56
C PHE A 252 14.69 -5.81 -4.08
N ALA A 253 14.89 -5.69 -2.77
CA ALA A 253 16.11 -5.10 -2.20
C ALA A 253 17.36 -5.96 -2.51
N GLN A 254 17.21 -7.28 -2.55
CA GLN A 254 18.29 -8.20 -2.89
C GLN A 254 18.67 -8.10 -4.37
N LYS A 255 17.68 -8.03 -5.27
CA LYS A 255 17.92 -7.80 -6.70
C LYS A 255 18.59 -6.44 -6.93
N LEU A 256 18.13 -5.39 -6.26
CA LEU A 256 18.75 -4.08 -6.32
C LEU A 256 20.21 -4.12 -5.83
N SER A 257 20.47 -4.79 -4.72
CA SER A 257 21.83 -4.97 -4.18
C SER A 257 22.75 -5.70 -5.14
N ASN A 258 22.25 -6.79 -5.75
CA ASN A 258 22.98 -7.55 -6.74
C ASN A 258 23.33 -6.71 -7.97
N LEU A 259 22.37 -5.94 -8.49
CA LEU A 259 22.57 -5.11 -9.67
C LEU A 259 23.56 -3.97 -9.40
N LEU A 260 23.40 -3.26 -8.29
CA LEU A 260 24.29 -2.17 -7.93
C LEU A 260 25.70 -2.64 -7.57
N ASP A 261 25.87 -3.94 -7.35
CA ASP A 261 27.09 -4.54 -6.83
C ASP A 261 27.55 -3.84 -5.53
N ARG A 262 26.56 -3.51 -4.69
CA ARG A 262 26.70 -2.80 -3.41
C ARG A 262 25.65 -3.28 -2.44
N ARG A 263 25.93 -3.15 -1.15
CA ARG A 263 24.94 -3.43 -0.10
C ARG A 263 23.74 -2.50 -0.21
N VAL A 264 22.55 -3.09 -0.13
CA VAL A 264 21.28 -2.38 0.04
C VAL A 264 20.70 -2.86 1.36
N SER A 265 20.46 -1.92 2.28
CA SER A 265 19.71 -2.20 3.50
C SER A 265 18.22 -1.94 3.26
N VAL A 266 17.35 -2.53 4.07
CA VAL A 266 15.90 -2.36 3.92
C VAL A 266 15.20 -2.31 5.27
N ASN A 267 14.27 -1.37 5.44
CA ASN A 267 13.25 -1.44 6.49
C ASN A 267 11.86 -1.49 5.84
N TRP A 268 10.96 -2.25 6.45
CA TRP A 268 9.60 -2.40 5.94
C TRP A 268 8.61 -2.69 7.06
N LYS A 269 7.34 -2.41 6.78
CA LYS A 269 6.20 -2.73 7.66
C LYS A 269 5.03 -3.28 6.83
N PRO A 270 4.07 -3.98 7.45
CA PRO A 270 2.81 -4.36 6.80
C PRO A 270 2.10 -3.19 6.09
N GLY A 271 1.26 -3.51 5.10
CA GLY A 271 0.65 -2.51 4.20
C GLY A 271 -0.35 -1.52 4.85
N ASP A 272 -0.84 -1.83 6.04
CA ASP A 272 -1.71 -0.98 6.87
C ASP A 272 -0.92 0.03 7.72
N VAL A 273 0.41 -0.10 7.82
CA VAL A 273 1.28 0.92 8.41
C VAL A 273 1.62 1.94 7.32
N GLY A 274 1.14 3.18 7.40
CA GLY A 274 1.36 4.18 6.34
C GLY A 274 2.85 4.35 5.99
N PHE A 275 3.16 4.44 4.68
CA PHE A 275 4.55 4.60 4.18
C PHE A 275 5.29 5.82 4.76
N TRP A 276 4.54 6.80 5.28
CA TRP A 276 5.05 7.93 6.08
C TRP A 276 5.72 7.48 7.38
N SER A 277 5.06 6.59 8.14
CA SER A 277 5.61 6.07 9.40
C SER A 277 6.80 5.17 9.16
N VAL A 278 6.79 4.37 8.08
CA VAL A 278 7.93 3.49 7.75
C VAL A 278 9.18 4.31 7.42
N LEU A 279 9.03 5.39 6.65
CA LEU A 279 10.11 6.33 6.41
C LEU A 279 10.58 6.97 7.72
N MET A 280 9.65 7.46 8.55
CA MET A 280 10.00 8.15 9.79
C MET A 280 10.76 7.24 10.77
N ASP A 281 10.32 5.98 10.92
CA ASP A 281 11.02 4.95 11.70
C ASP A 281 12.48 4.79 11.25
N TYR A 282 12.74 4.84 9.94
CA TYR A 282 14.10 4.78 9.41
C TYR A 282 14.89 6.05 9.71
N LEU A 283 14.33 7.22 9.43
CA LEU A 283 15.00 8.51 9.62
C LEU A 283 15.36 8.78 11.10
N GLU A 284 14.58 8.24 12.04
CA GLU A 284 14.83 8.35 13.49
C GLU A 284 15.74 7.22 14.04
N SER A 285 16.04 6.21 13.22
CA SER A 285 16.82 5.05 13.64
C SER A 285 18.28 5.39 13.95
N GLU A 286 18.91 4.55 14.79
CA GLU A 286 20.37 4.61 14.97
C GLU A 286 21.14 4.30 13.69
N GLY A 287 20.59 3.43 12.83
CA GLY A 287 21.20 3.08 11.55
C GLY A 287 21.38 4.31 10.66
N PHE A 288 20.33 5.10 10.49
CA PHE A 288 20.39 6.35 9.72
C PHE A 288 21.34 7.38 10.36
N ARG A 289 21.30 7.53 11.70
CA ARG A 289 22.17 8.49 12.41
C ARG A 289 23.65 8.13 12.32
N ARG A 290 23.99 6.84 12.40
CA ARG A 290 25.39 6.37 12.36
C ARG A 290 25.94 6.24 10.94
N GLN A 291 25.10 5.83 10.00
CA GLN A 291 25.50 5.52 8.62
C GLN A 291 24.39 5.94 7.64
N PRO A 292 24.22 7.25 7.38
CA PRO A 292 23.25 7.71 6.40
C PRO A 292 23.64 7.19 5.00
N PRO A 293 22.67 6.77 4.18
CA PRO A 293 22.94 6.24 2.85
C PRO A 293 23.26 7.38 1.88
N GLN A 294 23.91 7.07 0.76
CA GLN A 294 23.98 8.01 -0.36
C GLN A 294 22.65 8.10 -1.11
N VAL A 295 21.89 6.99 -1.15
CA VAL A 295 20.59 6.92 -1.81
C VAL A 295 19.55 6.32 -0.87
N LEU A 296 18.46 7.04 -0.65
CA LEU A 296 17.24 6.52 -0.06
C LEU A 296 16.25 6.18 -1.19
N VAL A 297 15.91 4.91 -1.31
CA VAL A 297 14.85 4.41 -2.19
C VAL A 297 13.57 4.31 -1.37
N TRP A 298 12.60 5.19 -1.62
CA TRP A 298 11.31 5.17 -0.95
C TRP A 298 10.25 4.57 -1.86
N GLN A 299 9.93 3.29 -1.64
CA GLN A 299 8.91 2.61 -2.44
C GLN A 299 7.52 3.09 -2.05
N LEU A 300 6.79 3.58 -3.04
CA LEU A 300 5.43 4.10 -2.93
C LEU A 300 4.49 3.24 -3.78
N PHE A 301 3.18 3.30 -3.49
CA PHE A 301 2.20 2.42 -4.13
C PHE A 301 0.96 3.20 -4.57
N GLU A 302 0.57 3.06 -5.84
CA GLU A 302 -0.48 3.87 -6.44
C GLU A 302 -1.81 3.86 -5.66
N PRO A 303 -2.37 2.71 -5.21
CA PRO A 303 -3.67 2.67 -4.52
C PRO A 303 -3.73 3.55 -3.28
N ASN A 304 -2.65 3.63 -2.51
CA ASN A 304 -2.62 4.37 -1.24
C ASN A 304 -1.84 5.69 -1.32
N PHE A 305 -1.36 6.09 -2.50
CA PHE A 305 -0.55 7.29 -2.70
C PHE A 305 -1.26 8.58 -2.25
N HIS A 306 -2.58 8.65 -2.38
CA HIS A 306 -3.37 9.81 -1.96
C HIS A 306 -3.48 9.97 -0.43
N LEU A 307 -3.12 8.95 0.35
CA LEU A 307 -3.32 8.94 1.79
C LEU A 307 -2.22 9.72 2.51
N GLY A 308 -2.63 10.74 3.26
CA GLY A 308 -1.76 11.49 4.17
C GLY A 308 -1.28 10.66 5.38
N PRO A 309 -0.33 11.21 6.16
CA PRO A 309 0.19 10.55 7.37
C PRO A 309 -0.86 10.36 8.47
N ASP A 310 -1.94 11.12 8.43
CA ASP A 310 -3.04 11.09 9.41
C ASP A 310 -4.33 10.45 8.87
N ALA A 311 -4.26 9.65 7.80
CA ALA A 311 -5.42 9.01 7.17
C ALA A 311 -6.11 7.97 8.10
N ARG A 312 -6.90 8.47 9.05
CA ARG A 312 -7.62 7.68 10.07
C ARG A 312 -8.57 6.68 9.45
N GLY A 313 -8.54 5.44 9.96
CA GLY A 313 -9.37 4.34 9.47
C GLY A 313 -8.85 3.69 8.19
N LEU A 314 -7.78 4.23 7.60
CA LEU A 314 -7.09 3.66 6.43
C LEU A 314 -5.69 3.17 6.80
N TRP A 315 -5.05 3.83 7.77
CA TRP A 315 -3.87 3.34 8.46
C TRP A 315 -4.19 2.75 9.83
N ASP A 316 -3.33 1.83 10.27
CA ASP A 316 -3.31 1.36 11.65
C ASP A 316 -3.12 2.55 12.61
N GLY A 317 -3.84 2.53 13.73
CA GLY A 317 -3.92 3.65 14.67
C GLY A 317 -2.55 4.14 15.17
N PRO A 318 -1.64 3.24 15.61
CA PRO A 318 -0.28 3.61 16.01
C PRO A 318 0.61 4.16 14.89
N ALA A 319 0.26 3.94 13.61
CA ALA A 319 1.02 4.44 12.46
C ALA A 319 0.63 5.86 12.05
N LEU A 320 -0.43 6.43 12.64
CA LEU A 320 -0.89 7.77 12.34
C LEU A 320 0.11 8.82 12.85
N ILE A 321 0.44 9.77 11.99
CA ILE A 321 1.27 10.93 12.34
C ILE A 321 0.49 12.19 11.98
N SER A 322 0.22 13.05 12.95
CA SER A 322 -0.42 14.34 12.65
C SER A 322 0.49 15.21 11.78
N ASP A 323 -0.05 16.16 11.00
CA ASP A 323 0.79 17.06 10.18
C ASP A 323 1.80 17.85 11.03
N ALA A 324 1.42 18.26 12.24
CA ALA A 324 2.31 18.94 13.18
C ALA A 324 3.46 18.02 13.64
N ASP A 325 3.14 16.77 13.97
CA ASP A 325 4.15 15.78 14.36
C ASP A 325 5.06 15.40 13.20
N TRP A 326 4.50 15.24 12.00
CA TRP A 326 5.24 14.94 10.78
C TRP A 326 6.31 16.01 10.54
N ASN A 327 5.90 17.28 10.51
CA ASN A 327 6.82 18.39 10.26
C ASN A 327 7.90 18.51 11.34
N ARG A 328 7.52 18.35 12.62
CA ARG A 328 8.44 18.41 13.75
C ARG A 328 9.45 17.27 13.72
N ARG A 329 9.00 16.02 13.51
CA ARG A 329 9.86 14.83 13.46
C ARG A 329 10.78 14.87 12.24
N LEU A 330 10.26 15.27 11.08
CA LEU A 330 11.06 15.44 9.87
C LEU A 330 12.12 16.54 10.03
N GLN A 331 11.78 17.66 10.67
CA GLN A 331 12.75 18.70 11.02
C GLN A 331 13.79 18.20 12.03
N SER A 332 13.41 17.38 13.01
CA SER A 332 14.34 16.79 13.96
C SER A 332 15.33 15.82 13.29
N ALA A 333 14.85 14.97 12.38
CA ALA A 333 15.66 13.97 11.71
C ALA A 333 16.51 14.54 10.56
N LEU A 334 15.95 15.49 9.80
CA LEU A 334 16.55 16.02 8.57
C LEU A 334 16.85 17.53 8.60
N GLY A 335 16.62 18.22 9.71
CA GLY A 335 16.95 19.63 9.87
C GLY A 335 18.44 19.92 9.74
N ALA A 336 18.74 21.16 9.33
CA ALA A 336 20.08 21.74 9.38
C ALA A 336 20.52 21.94 10.84
#